data_AF-A0A842WRJ3-F1
#
_entry.id   AF-A0A842WRJ3-F1
#
_cell.length_a   1.000
_cell.length_b   1.000
_cell.length_c   1.000
_cell.angle_alpha   90.00
_cell.angle_beta   90.00
_cell.angle_gamma   90.00
#
_symmetry.space_group_name_H-M   'P 1'
#
loop_
_entity.id
_entity.type
_entity.pdbx_description
1 polymer ?
#
loop_
_entity_poly.entity_id
_entity_poly.type
_entity_poly.pdbx_seq_one_letter_code
_entity_poly.pdbx_strand_id
1 'polypeptide(L)'
;MSQRTSFEETIKNTLEQIKEESPTTIHNIAESTGIDWRAIERAVNFFVRLQDEFASHQIRVMKGKAGRIVWVRDRLDKIRLPEEIRRWYIQKRFFEAAEEPISEEEICELFPSKERTSVEEVVERIYRVLEIEDNLSVSAIARRAGVNRRTVDRALDIILEIQDQLSEGILIKKDTIIWKLRSSLYEQDEVTIKYFLKKWYFPDEVEELSEEKEVALLHLA
;
A
#
# COMPACT_ATOMS: atom_id res chain seq x y z
N MET A 1 -0.46 -5.21 34.80
CA MET A 1 -0.27 -3.89 34.18
C MET A 1 0.15 -4.16 32.73
N SER A 2 -0.74 -4.02 31.75
CA SER A 2 -0.35 -4.27 30.35
C SER A 2 0.48 -3.09 29.85
N GLN A 3 1.67 -3.38 29.32
CA GLN A 3 2.39 -2.39 28.52
C GLN A 3 1.49 -2.04 27.33
N ARG A 4 1.31 -0.74 27.08
CA ARG A 4 0.66 -0.29 25.85
C ARG A 4 1.62 -0.57 24.70
N THR A 5 1.36 -1.63 23.96
CA THR A 5 2.00 -1.92 22.67
C THR A 5 1.76 -0.73 21.74
N SER A 6 2.80 -0.26 21.06
CA SER A 6 2.63 0.83 20.08
C SER A 6 1.93 0.29 18.83
N PHE A 7 1.30 1.17 18.05
CA PHE A 7 0.63 0.73 16.81
C PHE A 7 1.64 0.16 15.80
N GLU A 8 2.88 0.67 15.80
CA GLU A 8 3.96 0.11 14.98
C GLU A 8 4.29 -1.34 15.33
N GLU A 9 4.41 -1.61 16.62
CA GLU A 9 4.66 -2.95 17.14
C GLU A 9 3.46 -3.87 16.89
N THR A 10 2.24 -3.33 16.97
CA THR A 10 1.02 -4.06 16.56
C THR A 10 1.07 -4.44 15.08
N ILE A 11 1.39 -3.51 14.18
CA ILE A 11 1.50 -3.81 12.75
C ILE A 11 2.49 -4.95 12.52
N LYS A 12 3.69 -4.83 13.11
CA LYS A 12 4.74 -5.81 12.92
C LYS A 12 4.32 -7.21 13.38
N ASN A 13 3.90 -7.32 14.64
CA ASN A 13 3.55 -8.61 15.24
C ASN A 13 2.33 -9.22 14.54
N THR A 14 1.37 -8.39 14.11
CA THR A 14 0.20 -8.87 13.37
C THR A 14 0.60 -9.46 12.02
N LEU A 15 1.47 -8.78 11.26
CA LEU A 15 1.89 -9.24 9.93
C LEU A 15 2.74 -10.51 10.03
N GLU A 16 3.67 -10.58 10.99
CA GLU A 16 4.47 -11.77 11.28
C GLU A 16 3.54 -12.96 11.62
N GLN A 17 2.60 -12.76 12.55
CA GLN A 17 1.67 -13.81 12.96
C GLN A 17 0.79 -14.32 11.82
N ILE A 18 0.30 -13.41 10.97
CA ILE A 18 -0.51 -13.76 9.80
C ILE A 18 0.28 -14.64 8.83
N LYS A 19 1.57 -14.36 8.62
CA LYS A 19 2.42 -15.14 7.72
C LYS A 19 2.75 -16.53 8.27
N GLU A 20 2.90 -16.66 9.58
CA GLU A 20 3.25 -17.92 10.24
C GLU A 20 2.04 -18.85 10.41
N GLU A 21 0.87 -18.30 10.76
CA GLU A 21 -0.29 -19.09 11.15
C GLU A 21 -1.43 -19.10 10.10
N SER A 22 -1.20 -18.55 8.91
CA SER A 22 -2.21 -18.58 7.84
C SER A 22 -2.59 -20.03 7.47
N PRO A 23 -3.90 -20.37 7.42
CA PRO A 23 -5.06 -19.51 7.68
C PRO A 23 -5.33 -19.30 9.19
N THR A 24 -5.61 -18.06 9.60
CA THR A 24 -5.83 -17.67 11.01
C THR A 24 -7.06 -16.77 11.20
N THR A 25 -7.36 -16.34 12.42
CA THR A 25 -8.43 -15.38 12.75
C THR A 25 -7.88 -14.23 13.59
N ILE A 26 -8.60 -13.10 13.65
CA ILE A 26 -8.25 -11.97 14.52
C ILE A 26 -8.13 -12.42 15.99
N HIS A 27 -9.00 -13.32 16.44
CA HIS A 27 -8.97 -13.85 17.79
C HIS A 27 -7.71 -14.68 18.07
N ASN A 28 -7.33 -15.58 17.15
CA ASN A 28 -6.13 -16.40 17.32
C ASN A 28 -4.85 -15.54 17.35
N ILE A 29 -4.78 -14.50 16.51
CA ILE A 29 -3.68 -13.54 16.53
C ILE A 29 -3.65 -12.76 17.85
N ALA A 30 -4.81 -12.32 18.35
CA ALA A 30 -4.91 -11.62 19.62
C ALA A 30 -4.47 -12.50 20.81
N GLU A 31 -4.83 -13.78 20.81
CA GLU A 31 -4.43 -14.75 21.84
C GLU A 31 -2.92 -15.04 21.81
N SER A 32 -2.34 -15.26 20.63
CA SER A 32 -0.92 -15.57 20.47
C SER A 32 -0.01 -14.37 20.78
N THR A 33 -0.39 -13.18 20.34
CA THR A 33 0.42 -11.96 20.52
C THR A 33 0.14 -11.22 21.83
N GLY A 34 -0.99 -11.51 22.49
CA GLY A 34 -1.48 -10.77 23.66
C GLY A 34 -1.93 -9.33 23.35
N ILE A 35 -2.11 -8.99 22.07
CA ILE A 35 -2.56 -7.68 21.61
C ILE A 35 -4.09 -7.63 21.55
N ASP A 36 -4.67 -6.47 21.88
CA ASP A 36 -6.13 -6.27 21.80
C ASP A 36 -6.66 -6.53 20.38
N TRP A 37 -7.75 -7.30 20.29
CA TRP A 37 -8.32 -7.72 19.01
C TRP A 37 -8.73 -6.54 18.10
N ARG A 38 -9.11 -5.39 18.67
CA ARG A 38 -9.44 -4.19 17.88
C ARG A 38 -8.19 -3.58 17.23
N ALA A 39 -7.05 -3.67 17.91
CA ALA A 39 -5.77 -3.20 17.38
C ALA A 39 -5.29 -4.13 16.25
N ILE A 40 -5.43 -5.45 16.42
CA ILE A 40 -5.21 -6.44 15.36
C ILE A 40 -6.14 -6.17 14.17
N GLU A 41 -7.43 -5.99 14.40
CA GLU A 41 -8.39 -5.72 13.32
C GLU A 41 -8.02 -4.47 12.53
N ARG A 42 -7.62 -3.39 13.21
CA ARG A 42 -7.12 -2.17 12.57
C ARG A 42 -5.88 -2.43 11.72
N ALA A 43 -4.91 -3.18 12.23
CA ALA A 43 -3.71 -3.53 11.47
C ALA A 43 -4.04 -4.39 10.23
N VAL A 44 -4.94 -5.37 10.36
CA VAL A 44 -5.39 -6.20 9.23
C VAL A 44 -6.08 -5.32 8.17
N ASN A 45 -7.01 -4.45 8.57
CA ASN A 45 -7.68 -3.54 7.64
C ASN A 45 -6.68 -2.59 6.95
N PHE A 46 -5.67 -2.13 7.69
CA PHE A 46 -4.59 -1.33 7.16
C PHE A 46 -3.79 -2.08 6.08
N PHE A 47 -3.48 -3.37 6.29
CA PHE A 47 -2.81 -4.20 5.29
C PHE A 47 -3.67 -4.45 4.05
N VAL A 48 -4.94 -4.81 4.25
CA VAL A 48 -5.88 -5.07 3.14
C VAL A 48 -5.94 -3.88 2.20
N ARG A 49 -5.97 -2.67 2.77
CA ARG A 49 -6.12 -1.43 2.03
C ARG A 49 -4.85 -1.00 1.29
N LEU A 50 -3.65 -1.26 1.81
CA LEU A 50 -2.39 -0.79 1.21
C LEU A 50 -1.68 -1.83 0.35
N GLN A 51 -2.13 -3.08 0.34
CA GLN A 51 -1.42 -4.15 -0.35
C GLN A 51 -1.28 -3.93 -1.85
N ASP A 52 -2.24 -3.26 -2.50
CA ASP A 52 -2.19 -3.00 -3.94
C ASP A 52 -1.26 -1.83 -4.26
N GLU A 53 -1.21 -0.78 -3.43
CA GLU A 53 -0.21 0.27 -3.50
C GLU A 53 1.20 -0.29 -3.30
N PHE A 54 1.41 -1.18 -2.32
CA PHE A 54 2.71 -1.80 -2.10
C PHE A 54 3.10 -2.81 -3.20
N ALA A 55 2.13 -3.47 -3.83
CA ALA A 55 2.39 -4.36 -4.96
C ALA A 55 2.83 -3.59 -6.21
N SER A 56 2.25 -2.42 -6.44
CA SER A 56 2.50 -1.59 -7.63
C SER A 56 3.64 -0.60 -7.46
N HIS A 57 3.83 -0.08 -6.25
CA HIS A 57 4.75 1.01 -5.96
C HIS A 57 5.70 0.67 -4.80
N GLN A 58 6.87 1.29 -4.81
CA GLN A 58 7.86 1.22 -3.75
C GLN A 58 8.21 2.62 -3.28
N ILE A 59 8.11 2.86 -1.98
CA ILE A 59 8.64 4.08 -1.36
C ILE A 59 10.13 3.88 -1.09
N ARG A 60 10.94 4.82 -1.59
CA ARG A 60 12.37 4.87 -1.32
C ARG A 60 12.69 6.13 -0.54
N VAL A 61 13.63 5.99 0.39
CA VAL A 61 14.12 7.12 1.19
C VAL A 61 15.63 7.16 1.12
N MET A 62 16.18 8.30 0.66
CA MET A 62 17.62 8.57 0.72
C MET A 62 17.96 9.66 1.72
N LYS A 63 19.14 9.56 2.30
CA LYS A 63 19.73 10.66 3.08
C LYS A 63 20.45 11.61 2.13
N GLY A 64 19.87 12.79 1.93
CA GLY A 64 20.51 13.92 1.28
C GLY A 64 21.13 14.90 2.30
N LYS A 65 21.83 15.92 1.79
CA LYS A 65 22.43 16.99 2.63
C LYS A 65 21.38 17.77 3.43
N ALA A 66 20.17 17.93 2.88
CA ALA A 66 19.06 18.66 3.49
C ALA A 66 18.12 17.77 4.34
N GLY A 67 18.45 16.48 4.51
CA GLY A 67 17.62 15.52 5.25
C GLY A 67 17.18 14.33 4.39
N ARG A 68 16.13 13.63 4.82
CA ARG A 68 15.54 12.50 4.08
C ARG A 68 14.77 13.03 2.86
N ILE A 69 15.11 12.50 1.70
CA ILE A 69 14.40 12.69 0.43
C ILE A 69 13.62 11.40 0.15
N VAL A 70 12.35 11.54 -0.17
CA VAL A 70 11.40 10.43 -0.35
C VAL A 70 10.86 10.51 -1.77
N TRP A 71 10.79 9.38 -2.46
CA TRP A 71 10.12 9.27 -3.74
C TRP A 71 9.42 7.91 -3.86
N VAL A 72 8.43 7.86 -4.76
CA VAL A 72 7.73 6.64 -5.14
C VAL A 72 8.30 6.14 -6.46
N ARG A 73 8.44 4.83 -6.60
CA ARG A 73 8.87 4.18 -7.85
C ARG A 73 7.93 3.03 -8.18
N ASP A 74 7.54 2.90 -9.45
CA ASP A 74 6.86 1.70 -9.96
C ASP A 74 7.72 0.45 -9.70
N ARG A 75 7.11 -0.60 -9.13
CA ARG A 75 7.69 -1.95 -9.09
C ARG A 75 7.57 -2.68 -10.43
N LEU A 76 6.80 -2.12 -11.35
CA LEU A 76 6.61 -2.63 -12.69
C LEU A 76 7.88 -2.48 -13.54
N ASP A 77 8.48 -3.61 -13.90
CA ASP A 77 9.48 -3.72 -14.94
C ASP A 77 8.79 -3.75 -16.31
N LYS A 78 8.63 -2.56 -16.88
CA LYS A 78 7.95 -2.35 -18.16
C LYS A 78 8.61 -3.12 -19.31
N ILE A 79 9.89 -3.48 -19.21
CA ILE A 79 10.61 -4.21 -20.25
C ILE A 79 10.12 -5.66 -20.33
N ARG A 80 9.79 -6.26 -19.19
CA ARG A 80 9.33 -7.66 -19.07
C ARG A 80 7.88 -7.89 -19.48
N LEU A 81 7.11 -6.81 -19.71
CA LEU A 81 5.74 -6.94 -20.18
C LEU A 81 5.68 -7.47 -21.62
N PRO A 82 4.68 -8.31 -21.96
CA PRO A 82 4.35 -8.64 -23.34
C PRO A 82 4.17 -7.38 -24.19
N GLU A 83 4.58 -7.44 -25.46
CA GLU A 83 4.69 -6.23 -26.28
C GLU A 83 3.37 -5.48 -26.44
N GLU A 84 2.27 -6.21 -26.67
CA GLU A 84 0.93 -5.61 -26.82
C GLU A 84 0.50 -4.89 -25.54
N ILE A 85 0.70 -5.54 -24.38
CA ILE A 85 0.40 -4.95 -23.07
C ILE A 85 1.28 -3.74 -22.79
N ARG A 86 2.58 -3.83 -23.08
CA ARG A 86 3.52 -2.73 -22.88
C ARG A 86 3.13 -1.51 -23.70
N ARG A 87 2.80 -1.69 -24.98
CA ARG A 87 2.33 -0.58 -25.85
C ARG A 87 1.04 0.02 -25.30
N TRP A 88 0.06 -0.81 -24.94
CA TRP A 88 -1.18 -0.36 -24.33
C TRP A 88 -0.93 0.45 -23.05
N TYR A 89 -0.13 -0.07 -22.13
CA TYR A 89 0.19 0.58 -20.85
C TYR A 89 0.89 1.93 -21.06
N ILE A 90 1.88 1.99 -21.97
CA ILE A 90 2.59 3.24 -22.27
C ILE A 90 1.64 4.28 -22.87
N GLN A 91 0.84 3.87 -23.86
CA GLN A 91 -0.15 4.74 -24.49
C GLN A 91 -1.12 5.30 -23.44
N LYS A 92 -1.67 4.42 -22.60
CA LYS A 92 -2.58 4.82 -21.53
C LYS A 92 -1.93 5.75 -20.53
N ARG A 93 -0.84 5.33 -19.88
CA ARG A 93 -0.24 6.07 -18.76
C ARG A 93 0.35 7.42 -19.15
N PHE A 94 0.92 7.53 -20.35
CA PHE A 94 1.73 8.70 -20.71
C PHE A 94 1.09 9.59 -21.79
N PHE A 95 0.09 9.09 -22.52
CA PHE A 95 -0.52 9.84 -23.62
C PHE A 95 -2.04 10.05 -23.47
N GLU A 96 -2.75 9.14 -22.81
CA GLU A 96 -4.20 9.27 -22.57
C GLU A 96 -4.53 9.74 -21.16
N ALA A 97 -3.79 9.28 -20.15
CA ALA A 97 -3.94 9.64 -18.75
C ALA A 97 -3.26 10.98 -18.42
N ALA A 98 -3.40 11.98 -19.30
CA ALA A 98 -3.17 13.36 -18.93
C ALA A 98 -4.29 13.80 -17.97
N GLU A 99 -4.33 13.20 -16.78
CA GLU A 99 -5.07 13.71 -15.64
C GLU A 99 -4.46 15.06 -15.29
N GLU A 100 -5.33 16.06 -15.08
CA GLU A 100 -4.89 17.31 -14.51
C GLU A 100 -4.28 17.00 -13.13
N PRO A 101 -3.04 17.44 -12.85
CA PRO A 101 -2.42 17.17 -11.57
C PRO A 101 -3.29 17.78 -10.46
N ILE A 102 -3.66 16.97 -9.47
CA ILE A 102 -4.35 17.44 -8.26
C ILE A 102 -3.50 18.56 -7.65
N SER A 103 -4.10 19.73 -7.49
CA SER A 103 -3.46 20.92 -6.95
C SER A 103 -3.06 20.75 -5.48
N GLU A 104 -2.07 21.52 -5.02
CA GLU A 104 -1.67 21.52 -3.60
C GLU A 104 -2.84 21.91 -2.68
N GLU A 105 -3.74 22.79 -3.14
CA GLU A 105 -4.96 23.16 -2.42
C GLU A 105 -5.91 21.96 -2.25
N GLU A 106 -6.14 21.18 -3.32
CA GLU A 106 -7.00 19.99 -3.27
C GLU A 106 -6.46 18.91 -2.32
N ILE A 107 -5.14 18.70 -2.26
CA ILE A 107 -4.53 17.80 -1.26
C ILE A 107 -4.86 18.27 0.16
N CYS A 108 -4.71 19.57 0.42
CA CYS A 108 -4.96 20.14 1.74
C CYS A 108 -6.45 20.04 2.13
N GLU A 109 -7.35 20.19 1.16
CA GLU A 109 -8.80 20.05 1.34
C GLU A 109 -9.24 18.60 1.57
N LEU A 110 -8.62 17.63 0.90
CA LEU A 110 -8.84 16.20 1.15
C LEU A 110 -8.50 15.81 2.60
N PHE A 111 -7.59 16.55 3.23
CA PHE A 111 -6.96 16.17 4.48
C PHE A 111 -6.89 17.32 5.51
N PRO A 112 -8.04 17.82 6.00
CA PRO A 112 -8.07 18.92 6.95
C PRO A 112 -7.22 18.60 8.18
N SER A 113 -6.51 19.60 8.67
CA SER A 113 -5.66 19.50 9.86
C SER A 113 -6.51 19.16 11.08
N LYS A 114 -6.37 17.93 11.61
CA LYS A 114 -7.02 17.46 12.84
C LYS A 114 -6.01 17.47 13.98
N GLU A 115 -6.46 17.70 15.22
CA GLU A 115 -5.58 17.65 16.42
C GLU A 115 -4.92 16.27 16.62
N ARG A 116 -5.54 15.20 16.11
CA ARG A 116 -5.00 13.83 16.14
C ARG A 116 -5.32 13.12 14.83
N THR A 117 -4.26 12.84 14.06
CA THR A 117 -4.32 12.02 12.85
C THR A 117 -3.79 10.62 13.19
N SER A 118 -4.51 9.57 12.79
CA SER A 118 -4.04 8.20 12.99
C SER A 118 -2.81 7.93 12.11
N VAL A 119 -1.98 6.95 12.48
CA VAL A 119 -0.80 6.59 11.67
C VAL A 119 -1.24 6.08 10.31
N GLU A 120 -2.35 5.35 10.27
CA GLU A 120 -2.94 4.84 9.04
C GLU A 120 -3.33 5.97 8.07
N GLU A 121 -3.99 7.01 8.58
CA GLU A 121 -4.37 8.19 7.79
C GLU A 121 -3.13 8.99 7.36
N VAL A 122 -2.06 9.02 8.17
CA VAL A 122 -0.78 9.65 7.80
C VAL A 122 -0.13 8.91 6.62
N VAL A 123 -0.14 7.57 6.64
CA VAL A 123 0.40 6.76 5.54
C VAL A 123 -0.36 7.03 4.23
N GLU A 124 -1.69 7.06 4.27
CA GLU A 124 -2.52 7.42 3.11
C GLU A 124 -2.19 8.83 2.58
N ARG A 125 -2.08 9.82 3.48
CA ARG A 125 -1.72 11.20 3.12
C ARG A 125 -0.35 11.26 2.45
N ILE A 126 0.64 10.49 2.93
CA ILE A 126 1.97 10.41 2.31
C ILE A 126 1.86 9.88 0.88
N TYR A 127 1.05 8.85 0.65
CA TYR A 127 0.84 8.29 -0.69
C TYR A 127 0.22 9.31 -1.64
N ARG A 128 -0.86 9.99 -1.23
CA ARG A 128 -1.50 11.02 -2.06
C ARG A 128 -0.56 12.17 -2.40
N VAL A 129 0.27 12.60 -1.45
CA VAL A 129 1.28 13.63 -1.71
C VAL A 129 2.31 13.15 -2.74
N LEU A 130 2.76 11.91 -2.62
CA LEU A 130 3.79 11.34 -3.52
C LEU A 130 3.25 10.89 -4.89
N GLU A 131 1.93 10.71 -5.01
CA GLU A 131 1.24 10.49 -6.29
C GLU A 131 1.30 11.74 -7.19
N ILE A 132 1.28 12.92 -6.57
CA ILE A 132 1.23 14.23 -7.25
C ILE A 132 2.63 14.76 -7.52
N GLU A 133 3.50 14.73 -6.51
CA GLU A 133 4.88 15.19 -6.61
C GLU A 133 5.82 14.20 -5.93
N ASP A 134 6.75 13.65 -6.68
CA ASP A 134 7.80 12.78 -6.16
C ASP A 134 9.03 13.58 -5.70
N ASN A 135 10.05 12.87 -5.19
CA ASN A 135 11.34 13.47 -4.81
C ASN A 135 11.23 14.60 -3.75
N LEU A 136 10.37 14.41 -2.76
CA LEU A 136 10.08 15.38 -1.72
C LEU A 136 10.93 15.18 -0.46
N SER A 137 11.28 16.28 0.19
CA SER A 137 11.80 16.21 1.56
C SER A 137 10.68 15.83 2.54
N VAL A 138 11.03 15.18 3.65
CA VAL A 138 10.05 14.88 4.73
C VAL A 138 9.34 16.15 5.23
N SER A 139 10.03 17.29 5.24
CA SER A 139 9.43 18.59 5.59
C SER A 139 8.41 19.08 4.58
N ALA A 140 8.60 18.80 3.29
CA ALA A 140 7.62 19.13 2.25
C ALA A 140 6.39 18.21 2.35
N ILE A 141 6.61 16.90 2.55
CA ILE A 141 5.54 15.94 2.78
C ILE A 141 4.70 16.33 4.00
N ALA A 142 5.35 16.63 5.13
CA ALA A 142 4.69 17.04 6.36
C ALA A 142 3.78 18.27 6.16
N ARG A 143 4.25 19.26 5.41
CA ARG A 143 3.50 20.47 5.10
C ARG A 143 2.24 20.15 4.29
N ARG A 144 2.40 19.41 3.20
CA ARG A 144 1.29 19.09 2.26
C ARG A 144 0.28 18.11 2.83
N ALA A 145 0.76 17.13 3.59
CA ALA A 145 -0.09 16.19 4.29
C ALA A 145 -0.76 16.79 5.55
N GLY A 146 -0.42 18.04 5.93
CA GLY A 146 -1.00 18.69 7.11
C GLY A 146 -0.68 17.98 8.42
N VAL A 147 0.51 17.38 8.54
CA VAL A 147 0.91 16.53 9.68
C VAL A 147 2.29 16.91 10.18
N ASN A 148 2.56 16.66 11.46
CA ASN A 148 3.88 16.94 12.01
C ASN A 148 4.96 16.05 11.36
N ARG A 149 6.13 16.65 11.06
CA ARG A 149 7.31 15.96 10.53
C ARG A 149 7.65 14.65 11.26
N ARG A 150 7.58 14.63 12.59
CA ARG A 150 7.92 13.46 13.40
C ARG A 150 6.93 12.30 13.19
N THR A 151 5.67 12.63 12.91
CA THR A 151 4.64 11.64 12.57
C THR A 151 4.87 11.08 11.17
N VAL A 152 5.28 11.93 10.22
CA VAL A 152 5.69 11.49 8.87
C VAL A 152 6.90 10.56 8.95
N ASP A 153 7.93 10.91 9.73
CA ASP A 153 9.10 10.06 9.91
C ASP A 153 8.72 8.66 10.44
N ARG A 154 7.84 8.59 11.45
CA ARG A 154 7.32 7.31 11.97
C ARG A 154 6.54 6.52 10.93
N ALA A 155 5.64 7.18 10.20
CA ALA A 155 4.84 6.53 9.16
C ALA A 155 5.72 6.00 8.02
N LEU A 156 6.76 6.75 7.61
CA LEU A 156 7.74 6.30 6.62
C LEU A 156 8.50 5.08 7.12
N ASP A 157 8.89 5.03 8.38
CA ASP A 157 9.62 3.89 8.93
C ASP A 157 8.75 2.62 8.91
N ILE A 158 7.44 2.74 9.23
CA ILE A 158 6.47 1.64 9.09
C ILE A 158 6.34 1.19 7.64
N ILE A 159 6.14 2.13 6.71
CA ILE A 159 6.05 1.83 5.28
C ILE A 159 7.30 1.06 4.84
N LEU A 160 8.49 1.54 5.19
CA LEU A 160 9.75 0.91 4.82
C LEU A 160 9.89 -0.51 5.40
N GLU A 161 9.34 -0.76 6.59
CA GLU A 161 9.40 -2.07 7.26
C GLU A 161 8.45 -3.10 6.64
N ILE A 162 7.27 -2.69 6.18
CA ILE A 162 6.22 -3.63 5.73
C ILE A 162 6.05 -3.70 4.20
N GLN A 163 6.46 -2.68 3.45
CA GLN A 163 6.12 -2.58 2.02
C GLN A 163 6.59 -3.78 1.19
N ASP A 164 7.78 -4.31 1.47
CA ASP A 164 8.34 -5.42 0.69
C ASP A 164 7.59 -6.71 1.02
N GLN A 165 7.28 -6.93 2.31
CA GLN A 165 6.50 -8.08 2.76
C GLN A 165 5.10 -8.07 2.13
N LEU A 166 4.41 -6.93 2.15
CA LEU A 166 3.08 -6.77 1.56
C LEU A 166 3.10 -6.78 0.03
N SER A 167 4.21 -6.41 -0.60
CA SER A 167 4.37 -6.54 -2.06
C SER A 167 4.51 -8.00 -2.52
N GLU A 168 5.13 -8.84 -1.70
CA GLU A 168 5.37 -10.26 -1.98
C GLU A 168 4.16 -11.14 -1.68
N GLY A 169 3.20 -10.64 -0.91
CA GLY A 169 2.01 -11.38 -0.51
C GLY A 169 0.70 -10.76 -0.95
N ILE A 170 -0.34 -11.53 -0.71
CA ILE A 170 -1.71 -11.07 -0.74
C ILE A 170 -2.40 -11.50 0.55
N LEU A 171 -3.09 -10.54 1.15
CA LEU A 171 -3.87 -10.74 2.35
C LEU A 171 -5.35 -10.71 1.99
N ILE A 172 -6.01 -11.85 2.20
CA ILE A 172 -7.44 -12.04 1.97
C ILE A 172 -8.11 -12.05 3.34
N LYS A 173 -8.98 -11.08 3.59
CA LYS A 173 -9.77 -10.97 4.82
C LYS A 173 -11.23 -11.33 4.55
N LYS A 174 -11.69 -12.45 5.12
CA LYS A 174 -13.12 -12.81 5.26
C LYS A 174 -13.40 -12.99 6.76
N ASP A 175 -14.05 -14.08 7.15
CA ASP A 175 -14.09 -14.54 8.55
C ASP A 175 -12.74 -15.10 9.02
N THR A 176 -11.94 -15.57 8.06
CA THR A 176 -10.55 -16.00 8.24
C THR A 176 -9.62 -15.06 7.49
N ILE A 177 -8.40 -14.94 8.00
CA ILE A 177 -7.30 -14.20 7.39
C ILE A 177 -6.39 -15.22 6.72
N ILE A 178 -6.21 -15.05 5.41
CA ILE A 178 -5.37 -15.92 4.61
C ILE A 178 -4.26 -15.07 3.99
N TRP A 179 -3.03 -15.46 4.28
CA TRP A 179 -1.83 -15.00 3.59
C TRP A 179 -1.46 -15.99 2.49
N LYS A 180 -1.20 -15.47 1.29
CA LYS A 180 -0.60 -16.21 0.18
C LYS A 180 0.54 -15.42 -0.44
N LEU A 181 1.51 -16.11 -1.02
CA LEU A 181 2.51 -15.46 -1.87
C LEU A 181 1.82 -14.96 -3.14
N ARG A 182 2.16 -13.73 -3.53
CA ARG A 182 1.68 -13.13 -4.77
C ARG A 182 2.47 -13.72 -5.93
N SER A 183 1.75 -14.29 -6.89
CA SER A 183 2.36 -14.82 -8.11
C SER A 183 3.04 -13.69 -8.89
N SER A 184 4.12 -14.02 -9.60
CA SER A 184 4.81 -13.04 -10.42
C SER A 184 3.86 -12.56 -11.52
N LEU A 185 3.68 -11.23 -11.63
CA LEU A 185 2.89 -10.64 -12.71
C LEU A 185 3.34 -11.16 -14.09
N TYR A 186 4.65 -11.32 -14.27
CA TYR A 186 5.25 -11.70 -15.56
C TYR A 186 5.09 -13.20 -15.90
N GLU A 187 4.57 -14.00 -14.97
CA GLU A 187 4.27 -15.41 -15.19
C GLU A 187 2.78 -15.65 -15.50
N GLN A 188 1.97 -14.58 -15.45
CA GLN A 188 0.54 -14.63 -15.73
C GLN A 188 0.24 -14.50 -17.23
N ASP A 189 -0.97 -14.89 -17.64
CA ASP A 189 -1.46 -14.65 -18.99
C ASP A 189 -1.77 -13.16 -19.23
N GLU A 190 -1.91 -12.78 -20.50
CA GLU A 190 -2.07 -11.37 -20.88
C GLU A 190 -3.34 -10.71 -20.34
N VAL A 191 -4.42 -11.47 -20.17
CA VAL A 191 -5.68 -10.95 -19.61
C VAL A 191 -5.48 -10.61 -18.15
N THR A 192 -4.85 -11.52 -17.41
CA THR A 192 -4.54 -11.36 -15.99
C THR A 192 -3.55 -10.22 -15.76
N ILE A 193 -2.48 -10.11 -16.56
CA ILE A 193 -1.55 -8.97 -16.48
C ILE A 193 -2.30 -7.66 -16.70
N LYS A 194 -3.11 -7.57 -17.76
CA LYS A 194 -3.84 -6.35 -18.08
C LYS A 194 -4.85 -5.98 -17.00
N TYR A 195 -5.50 -6.97 -16.38
CA TYR A 195 -6.37 -6.75 -15.23
C TYR A 195 -5.61 -6.15 -14.05
N PHE A 196 -4.47 -6.71 -13.64
CA PHE A 196 -3.67 -6.14 -12.55
C PHE A 196 -3.14 -4.75 -12.87
N LEU A 197 -2.70 -4.50 -14.11
CA LEU A 197 -2.26 -3.16 -14.52
C LEU A 197 -3.39 -2.14 -14.46
N LYS A 198 -4.62 -2.52 -14.84
CA LYS A 198 -5.81 -1.68 -14.63
C LYS A 198 -6.06 -1.45 -13.15
N LYS A 199 -6.11 -2.52 -12.35
CA LYS A 199 -6.34 -2.44 -10.92
C LYS A 199 -5.35 -1.51 -10.20
N TRP A 200 -4.09 -1.54 -10.60
CA TRP A 200 -3.04 -0.79 -9.92
C TRP A 200 -2.83 0.63 -10.42
N TYR A 201 -3.04 0.90 -11.71
CA TYR A 201 -2.69 2.19 -12.32
C TYR A 201 -3.87 2.92 -12.96
N PHE A 202 -5.00 2.24 -13.16
CA PHE A 202 -6.21 2.77 -13.82
C PHE A 202 -7.48 2.23 -13.12
N PRO A 203 -7.63 2.43 -11.80
CA PRO A 203 -8.68 1.77 -11.02
C PRO A 203 -10.10 2.06 -11.53
N ASP A 204 -10.32 3.23 -12.14
CA ASP A 204 -11.61 3.62 -12.73
C ASP A 204 -12.01 2.78 -13.96
N GLU A 205 -11.07 2.08 -14.59
CA GLU A 205 -11.32 1.20 -15.75
C GLU A 205 -11.52 -0.28 -15.37
N VAL A 206 -11.53 -0.60 -14.08
CA VAL A 206 -11.77 -1.95 -13.58
C VAL A 206 -13.27 -2.16 -13.42
N GLU A 207 -13.85 -3.03 -14.25
CA GLU A 207 -15.17 -3.58 -13.94
C GLU A 207 -15.06 -4.41 -12.66
N GLU A 208 -15.90 -4.14 -11.66
CA GLU A 208 -15.98 -4.95 -10.45
C GLU A 208 -16.19 -6.42 -10.84
N LEU A 209 -15.17 -7.24 -10.60
CA LEU A 209 -15.30 -8.68 -10.72
C LEU A 209 -16.05 -9.20 -9.50
N SER A 210 -16.83 -10.27 -9.67
CA SER A 210 -17.32 -10.99 -8.49
C SER A 210 -16.14 -11.48 -7.66
N GLU A 211 -16.26 -11.49 -6.33
CA GLU A 211 -15.19 -11.95 -5.43
C GLU A 211 -14.63 -13.32 -5.85
N GLU A 212 -15.48 -14.23 -6.33
CA GLU A 212 -15.06 -15.56 -6.82
C GLU A 212 -14.14 -15.48 -8.04
N LYS A 213 -14.38 -14.53 -8.95
CA LYS A 213 -13.52 -14.30 -10.13
C LYS A 213 -12.23 -13.61 -9.76
N GLU A 214 -12.26 -12.66 -8.83
CA GLU A 214 -11.05 -12.01 -8.33
C GLU A 214 -10.18 -13.03 -7.57
N VAL A 215 -10.78 -13.84 -6.71
CA VAL A 215 -10.10 -14.95 -6.02
C VAL A 215 -9.56 -15.98 -7.00
N ALA A 216 -10.29 -16.33 -8.07
CA ALA A 216 -9.80 -17.22 -9.11
C ALA A 216 -8.60 -16.62 -9.87
N LEU A 217 -8.62 -15.33 -10.21
CA LEU A 217 -7.48 -14.63 -10.80
C LEU A 217 -6.28 -14.55 -9.85
N LEU A 218 -6.53 -14.50 -8.54
CA LEU A 218 -5.52 -14.56 -7.48
C LEU A 218 -5.09 -16.01 -7.14
N HIS A 219 -5.72 -17.03 -7.71
CA HIS A 219 -5.45 -18.46 -7.46
C HIS A 219 -5.01 -19.24 -8.70
N LEU A 220 -5.01 -18.62 -9.89
CA LEU A 220 -4.50 -19.22 -11.11
C LEU A 220 -3.02 -18.88 -11.30
N ALA A 221 -2.19 -19.46 -10.43
CA ALA A 221 -0.78 -19.77 -10.70
C ALA A 221 -0.46 -21.13 -10.07
#